data_AF-A0A7X8F106-F1
#
_entry.id   AF-A0A7X8F106-F1
#
_cell.length_a   1.000
_cell.length_b   1.000
_cell.length_c   1.000
_cell.angle_alpha   90.00
_cell.angle_beta   90.00
_cell.angle_gamma   90.00
#
_symmetry.space_group_name_H-M   'P 1'
#
loop_
_entity.id
_entity.type
_entity.pdbx_description
1 polymer ?
#
loop_
_entity_poly.entity_id
_entity_poly.type
_entity_poly.pdbx_seq_one_letter_code
_entity_poly.pdbx_strand_id
1 'polypeptide(L)'
;MNYCMKGVMIFSCIILFASCQVCVNEIKKSEKLDKNNKIILFSRAAGATTGTSLQISIIRSEKTLSNSMKGNICITNGDYLNYQIDDYFITTYTGELFLRREGFQNYTIEYVQKK
;
A
#
# COMPACT_ATOMS: atom_id res chain seq x y z
N MET A 1 2.94 35.44 51.33
CA MET A 1 2.43 35.69 49.97
C MET A 1 3.26 34.83 49.03
N ASN A 2 2.85 33.58 48.78
CA ASN A 2 2.00 33.17 47.66
C ASN A 2 2.42 33.85 46.35
N TYR A 3 3.13 33.14 45.47
CA TYR A 3 2.59 32.77 44.16
C TYR A 3 3.24 31.45 43.69
N CYS A 4 2.36 30.48 43.49
CA CYS A 4 2.55 29.23 42.79
C CYS A 4 2.93 29.49 41.33
N MET A 5 3.98 28.85 40.83
CA MET A 5 4.19 28.69 39.38
C MET A 5 4.95 27.40 39.07
N LYS A 6 4.42 26.27 39.57
CA LYS A 6 4.64 24.96 38.95
C LYS A 6 3.73 24.89 37.72
N GLY A 7 4.18 25.36 36.56
CA GLY A 7 3.25 25.37 35.43
C GLY A 7 3.76 25.95 34.13
N VAL A 8 5.04 25.79 33.77
CA VAL A 8 5.50 26.11 32.42
C VAL A 8 6.54 25.10 31.97
N MET A 9 6.13 23.86 31.73
CA MET A 9 6.97 22.90 31.00
C MET A 9 6.18 21.77 30.34
N ILE A 10 4.94 22.01 29.88
CA ILE A 10 4.17 20.99 29.16
C ILE A 10 3.40 21.66 28.02
N PHE A 11 4.08 22.30 27.08
CA PHE A 11 3.42 22.76 25.84
C PHE A 11 4.31 22.66 24.59
N SER A 12 5.55 22.18 24.71
CA SER A 12 6.54 22.27 23.63
C SER A 12 6.76 21.00 22.80
N CYS A 13 6.12 19.86 23.10
CA CYS A 13 6.33 18.63 22.33
C CYS A 13 5.05 17.99 21.77
N ILE A 14 3.87 18.62 21.93
CA ILE A 14 2.61 18.10 21.36
C ILE A 14 2.52 18.36 19.84
N ILE A 15 3.36 19.24 19.28
CA ILE A 15 3.31 19.61 17.86
C ILE A 15 4.08 18.61 16.95
N LEU A 16 4.85 17.68 17.50
CA LEU A 16 5.59 16.69 16.69
C LEU A 16 4.75 15.49 16.22
N PHE A 17 3.49 15.37 16.64
CA PHE A 17 2.60 14.28 16.19
C PHE A 17 1.71 14.64 14.99
N ALA A 18 1.75 15.89 14.51
CA ALA A 18 0.80 16.39 13.52
C ALA A 18 1.20 16.16 12.04
N SER A 19 2.39 15.60 11.76
CA SER A 19 2.82 15.28 10.39
C SER A 19 2.85 13.78 10.07
N CYS A 20 2.13 12.96 10.84
CA CYS A 20 1.85 11.59 10.40
C CYS A 20 0.79 11.68 9.30
N GLN A 21 1.21 11.93 8.06
CA GLN A 21 0.36 11.76 6.89
C GLN A 21 -0.28 10.38 7.01
N VAL A 22 -1.59 10.37 7.28
CA VAL A 22 -2.38 9.16 7.27
C VAL A 22 -2.16 8.55 5.89
N CYS A 23 -1.43 7.44 5.82
CA CYS A 23 -1.18 6.73 4.58
C CYS A 23 -2.53 6.22 4.07
N VAL A 24 -3.23 7.03 3.26
CA VAL A 24 -4.53 6.67 2.72
C VAL A 24 -4.31 5.73 1.54
N ASN A 25 -4.94 4.56 1.60
CA ASN A 25 -5.04 3.67 0.45
C ASN A 25 -6.29 4.06 -0.35
N GLU A 26 -6.10 4.37 -1.62
CA GLU A 26 -7.17 4.65 -2.57
C GLU A 26 -7.36 3.43 -3.48
N ILE A 27 -8.45 2.69 -3.26
CA ILE A 27 -8.74 1.48 -4.02
C ILE A 27 -9.21 1.85 -5.43
N LYS A 28 -8.49 1.39 -6.46
CA LYS A 28 -8.81 1.60 -7.87
C LYS A 28 -9.60 0.43 -8.46
N LYS A 29 -9.21 -0.80 -8.11
CA LYS A 29 -9.86 -2.04 -8.57
C LYS A 29 -9.79 -3.08 -7.46
N SER A 30 -10.89 -3.81 -7.23
CA SER A 30 -10.93 -4.94 -6.32
C SER A 30 -11.73 -6.05 -6.96
N GLU A 31 -11.18 -7.26 -7.03
CA GLU A 31 -11.87 -8.42 -7.58
C GLU A 31 -11.55 -9.70 -6.83
N LYS A 32 -12.47 -10.66 -6.91
CA LYS A 32 -12.30 -11.97 -6.28
C LYS A 32 -11.24 -12.76 -7.06
N LEU A 33 -10.23 -13.28 -6.36
CA LEU A 33 -9.24 -14.17 -6.95
C LEU A 33 -9.72 -15.63 -6.85
N ASP A 34 -10.15 -16.03 -5.65
CA ASP A 34 -10.66 -17.37 -5.40
C ASP A 34 -11.67 -17.36 -4.22
N LYS A 35 -12.03 -18.52 -3.69
CA LYS A 35 -12.99 -18.61 -2.57
C LYS A 35 -12.53 -17.86 -1.32
N ASN A 36 -11.21 -17.79 -1.09
CA ASN A 36 -10.60 -17.28 0.14
C ASN A 36 -9.89 -15.94 -0.05
N ASN A 37 -9.52 -15.58 -1.28
CA ASN A 37 -8.70 -14.41 -1.56
C ASN A 37 -9.36 -13.44 -2.56
N LYS A 38 -8.99 -12.16 -2.43
CA LYS A 38 -9.28 -11.10 -3.39
C LYS A 38 -8.02 -10.32 -3.71
N ILE A 39 -7.97 -9.74 -4.91
CA ILE A 39 -6.91 -8.87 -5.37
C ILE A 39 -7.40 -7.44 -5.31
N ILE A 40 -6.52 -6.55 -4.86
CA ILE A 40 -6.79 -5.13 -4.77
C ILE A 40 -5.65 -4.38 -5.44
N LEU A 41 -5.98 -3.55 -6.42
CA LEU A 41 -5.13 -2.52 -6.99
C LEU A 41 -5.49 -1.18 -6.36
N PHE A 42 -4.50 -0.48 -5.82
CA PHE A 42 -4.70 0.76 -5.09
C PHE A 42 -3.52 1.71 -5.25
N SER A 43 -3.78 3.01 -5.11
CA SER A 43 -2.74 4.03 -4.88
C SER A 43 -2.49 4.18 -3.38
N ARG A 44 -1.25 4.45 -2.99
CA ARG A 44 -0.91 4.82 -1.62
C ARG A 44 0.12 5.93 -1.61
N ALA A 45 -0.20 7.01 -0.90
CA ALA A 45 0.76 8.06 -0.58
C ALA A 45 1.76 7.57 0.47
N ALA A 46 3.05 7.86 0.27
CA ALA A 46 4.13 7.46 1.17
C ALA A 46 4.19 5.94 1.44
N GLY A 47 3.83 5.12 0.43
CA GLY A 47 3.77 3.67 0.57
C GLY A 47 5.13 2.99 0.51
N ALA A 48 5.92 3.28 -0.52
CA ALA A 48 7.29 2.79 -0.69
C ALA A 48 8.27 3.90 -1.15
N THR A 49 7.75 5.08 -1.49
CA THR A 49 8.50 6.24 -1.95
C THR A 49 8.06 7.47 -1.17
N THR A 50 8.71 8.61 -1.37
CA THR A 50 8.26 9.92 -0.87
C THR A 50 6.99 10.43 -1.57
N GLY A 51 6.52 9.73 -2.61
CA GLY A 51 5.33 10.07 -3.40
C GLY A 51 4.25 8.99 -3.37
N THR A 52 3.32 9.10 -4.31
CA THR A 52 2.28 8.08 -4.52
C THR A 52 2.89 6.87 -5.23
N SER A 53 2.53 5.67 -4.77
CA SER A 53 2.84 4.42 -5.47
C SER A 53 1.56 3.65 -5.81
N LEU A 54 1.59 2.95 -6.94
CA LEU A 54 0.56 1.98 -7.31
C LEU A 54 0.97 0.61 -6.77
N GLN A 55 0.01 -0.09 -6.20
CA GLN A 55 0.25 -1.34 -5.49
C GLN A 55 -0.82 -2.37 -5.84
N ILE A 56 -0.40 -3.63 -5.92
CA ILE A 56 -1.30 -4.78 -5.96
C ILE A 56 -1.07 -5.62 -4.71
N SER A 57 -2.16 -5.96 -4.04
CA SER A 57 -2.15 -6.87 -2.90
C SER A 57 -3.15 -7.99 -3.06
N ILE A 58 -2.75 -9.19 -2.63
CA ILE A 58 -3.63 -10.33 -2.45
C ILE A 58 -3.89 -10.48 -0.96
N ILE A 59 -5.16 -10.35 -0.57
CA ILE A 59 -5.60 -10.48 0.82
C ILE A 59 -6.77 -11.45 0.92
N ARG A 60 -7.06 -11.91 2.12
CA ARG A 60 -8.25 -12.72 2.35
C ARG A 60 -9.53 -11.95 2.04
N SER A 61 -10.52 -12.61 1.46
CA SER A 61 -11.76 -12.00 0.98
C SER A 61 -12.52 -11.25 2.07
N GLU A 62 -12.51 -11.76 3.30
CA GLU A 62 -13.17 -11.17 4.48
C GLU A 62 -12.38 -10.02 5.12
N LYS A 63 -11.14 -9.76 4.67
CA LYS A 63 -10.30 -8.70 5.24
C LYS A 63 -10.43 -7.40 4.47
N THR A 64 -10.31 -6.30 5.19
CA THR A 64 -10.15 -4.96 4.61
C THR A 64 -8.68 -4.70 4.33
N LEU A 65 -8.38 -3.91 3.30
CA LEU A 65 -7.03 -3.46 3.01
C LEU A 65 -6.48 -2.69 4.22
N SER A 66 -5.42 -3.21 4.83
CA SER A 66 -4.74 -2.55 5.93
C SER A 66 -3.62 -1.64 5.44
N ASN A 67 -3.17 -0.70 6.26
CA ASN A 67 -1.98 0.10 5.97
C ASN A 67 -0.65 -0.70 6.09
N SER A 68 -0.71 -1.99 6.39
CA SER A 68 0.48 -2.88 6.35
C SER A 68 0.82 -3.27 4.91
N MET A 69 2.10 -3.49 4.64
CA MET A 69 2.56 -4.09 3.37
C MET A 69 2.24 -5.59 3.25
N LYS A 70 1.63 -6.19 4.28
CA LYS A 70 1.32 -7.63 4.30
C LYS A 70 0.29 -7.96 3.21
N GLY A 71 0.69 -8.80 2.27
CA GLY A 71 -0.13 -9.21 1.13
C GLY A 71 0.20 -8.47 -0.17
N ASN A 72 1.04 -7.43 -0.12
CA ASN A 72 1.51 -6.76 -1.33
C ASN A 72 2.36 -7.71 -2.17
N ILE A 73 2.02 -7.80 -3.45
CA ILE A 73 2.74 -8.60 -4.45
C ILE A 73 3.48 -7.73 -5.46
N CYS A 74 3.02 -6.49 -5.69
CA CYS A 74 3.65 -5.53 -6.58
C CYS A 74 3.56 -4.12 -6.02
N ILE A 75 4.65 -3.35 -6.08
CA ILE A 75 4.67 -1.92 -5.76
C ILE A 75 5.51 -1.18 -6.81
N THR A 76 4.95 -0.12 -7.41
CA THR A 76 5.64 0.71 -8.41
C THR A 76 5.39 2.20 -8.23
N ASN A 77 6.33 3.04 -8.66
CA ASN A 77 6.15 4.49 -8.81
C ASN A 77 5.65 4.90 -10.20
N GLY A 78 5.38 3.95 -11.10
CA GLY A 78 4.79 4.29 -12.39
C GLY A 78 3.35 4.76 -12.28
N ASP A 79 2.91 5.44 -13.33
CA ASP A 79 1.54 5.97 -13.44
C ASP A 79 0.54 4.91 -13.95
N TYR A 80 1.05 3.78 -14.41
CA TYR A 80 0.27 2.65 -14.88
C TYR A 80 0.64 1.37 -14.13
N LEU A 81 -0.39 0.72 -13.57
CA LEU A 81 -0.33 -0.63 -13.01
C LEU A 81 -1.67 -1.31 -13.28
N ASN A 82 -1.61 -2.50 -13.86
CA ASN A 82 -2.78 -3.33 -14.10
C ASN A 82 -2.41 -4.81 -13.94
N TYR A 83 -3.43 -5.66 -13.83
CA TYR A 83 -3.26 -7.10 -13.77
C TYR A 83 -4.36 -7.83 -14.54
N GLN A 84 -3.99 -9.02 -15.02
CA GLN A 84 -4.87 -9.98 -15.68
C GLN A 84 -4.63 -11.35 -15.06
N ILE A 85 -5.71 -12.13 -14.93
CA ILE A 85 -5.70 -13.45 -14.29
C ILE A 85 -6.45 -14.38 -15.22
N ASP A 86 -5.70 -15.20 -15.93
CA ASP A 86 -6.22 -16.34 -16.70
C ASP A 86 -5.52 -17.60 -16.16
N ASP A 87 -4.65 -18.22 -16.96
CA ASP A 87 -3.79 -19.33 -16.51
C ASP A 87 -2.59 -18.85 -15.67
N TYR A 88 -2.23 -17.57 -15.81
CA TYR A 88 -1.12 -16.92 -15.12
C TYR A 88 -1.58 -15.58 -14.52
N PHE A 89 -0.93 -15.15 -13.44
CA PHE A 89 -1.12 -13.81 -12.90
C PHE A 89 -0.13 -12.88 -13.59
N ILE A 90 -0.60 -12.07 -14.53
CA ILE A 90 0.25 -11.13 -15.28
C ILE A 90 0.05 -9.71 -14.74
N THR A 91 1.11 -9.11 -14.22
CA THR A 91 1.16 -7.72 -13.79
C THR A 91 1.81 -6.86 -14.86
N THR A 92 1.09 -5.88 -15.41
CA THR A 92 1.63 -4.92 -16.37
C THR A 92 1.84 -3.57 -15.69
N TYR A 93 3.04 -2.98 -15.81
CA TYR A 93 3.41 -1.78 -15.06
C TYR A 93 4.28 -0.82 -15.88
N THR A 94 4.40 0.41 -15.41
CA THR A 94 5.39 1.40 -15.86
C THR A 94 6.27 1.79 -14.68
N GLY A 95 7.38 2.48 -14.90
CA GLY A 95 8.27 2.93 -13.82
C GLY A 95 9.10 1.80 -13.18
N GLU A 96 9.60 2.06 -11.98
CA GLU A 96 10.44 1.16 -11.19
C GLU A 96 9.58 0.26 -10.29
N LEU A 97 10.01 -0.99 -10.09
CA LEU A 97 9.41 -1.90 -9.10
C LEU A 97 10.20 -1.84 -7.79
N PHE A 98 9.51 -1.50 -6.69
CA PHE A 98 10.07 -1.57 -5.34
C PHE A 98 9.79 -2.89 -4.64
N LEU A 99 8.75 -3.60 -5.10
CA LEU A 99 8.39 -4.91 -4.61
C LEU A 99 7.88 -5.74 -5.78
N ARG A 100 8.43 -6.94 -5.89
CA ARG A 100 8.08 -7.95 -6.88
C ARG A 100 8.05 -9.31 -6.18
N ARG A 101 6.88 -9.91 -6.02
CA ARG A 101 6.77 -11.32 -5.59
C ARG A 101 6.72 -12.24 -6.79
N GLU A 102 7.45 -13.33 -6.75
CA GLU A 102 7.48 -14.34 -7.83
C GLU A 102 6.23 -15.23 -7.83
N GLY A 103 5.56 -15.36 -6.68
CA GLY A 103 4.34 -16.15 -6.57
C GLY A 103 3.50 -15.85 -5.33
N PHE A 104 2.27 -16.35 -5.36
CA PHE A 104 1.35 -16.35 -4.22
C PHE A 104 0.52 -17.65 -4.25
N GLN A 105 0.69 -18.50 -3.23
CA GLN A 105 0.04 -19.81 -3.19
C GLN A 105 0.29 -20.61 -4.48
N ASN A 106 -0.74 -20.85 -5.29
CA ASN A 106 -0.68 -21.61 -6.53
C ASN A 106 -0.52 -20.74 -7.78
N TYR A 107 -0.37 -19.42 -7.62
CA TYR A 107 -0.23 -18.48 -8.72
C TYR A 107 1.23 -18.08 -8.91
N THR A 108 1.75 -18.29 -10.11
CA THR A 108 3.00 -17.67 -10.58
C THR A 108 2.68 -16.26 -11.05
N ILE A 109 3.50 -15.29 -10.65
CA ILE A 109 3.28 -13.87 -10.97
C ILE A 109 4.35 -13.40 -11.97
N GLU A 110 3.88 -13.03 -13.16
CA GLU A 110 4.70 -12.48 -14.22
C GLU A 110 4.59 -10.95 -14.26
N TYR A 111 5.66 -10.30 -14.73
CA TYR A 111 5.78 -8.85 -14.72
C TYR A 111 6.19 -8.37 -16.10
N VAL A 112 5.34 -7.56 -16.72
CA VAL A 112 5.56 -6.99 -18.05
C VAL A 112 5.66 -5.49 -17.92
N GLN A 113 6.84 -4.94 -18.20
CA GLN A 113 7.01 -3.49 -18.24
C GLN A 113 6.46 -2.95 -19.55
N LYS A 114 5.47 -2.07 -19.45
CA LYS A 114 4.96 -1.29 -20.57
C LYS A 114 5.96 -0.16 -20.85
N LYS A 115 6.35 -0.05 -22.12
CA LYS A 115 7.19 1.06 -22.62
C LYS A 115 6.36 2.33 -22.74
#